data_AF-A0AAN1C7C7-F1
#
_entry.id   AF-A0AAN1C7C7-F1
#
_cell.length_a   1.000
_cell.length_b   1.000
_cell.length_c   1.000
_cell.angle_alpha   90.00
_cell.angle_beta   90.00
_cell.angle_gamma   90.00
#
_symmetry.space_group_name_H-M   'P 1'
#
loop_
_entity.id
_entity.type
_entity.pdbx_description
1 polymer ?
#
loop_
_entity_poly.entity_id
_entity_poly.type
_entity_poly.pdbx_seq_one_letter_code
_entity_poly.pdbx_strand_id
1 'polypeptide(L)'
;MSNETKRDVFEAVWNRLAGYQVFFNGWPREAIDEYKKRYDAALPDDLPVIPQAVGEYIQWGKSYDIQLYMMYSFKFIHSQGLKKLTDDVESWIISSSNTFARAWVLGVWKVAETGEVVKL
;
A
#
# COMPACT_ATOMS: atom_id res chain seq x y z
N MET A 1 -4.49 12.31 6.20
CA MET A 1 -3.48 11.24 6.26
C MET A 1 -2.41 11.54 5.23
N SER A 2 -1.12 11.48 5.58
CA SER A 2 -0.03 11.71 4.61
C SER A 2 0.19 10.48 3.72
N ASN A 3 0.74 10.68 2.52
CA ASN A 3 1.29 9.61 1.67
C ASN A 3 2.80 9.43 1.92
N GLU A 4 3.26 9.82 3.11
CA GLU A 4 4.65 9.70 3.52
C GLU A 4 5.06 8.23 3.54
N THR A 5 6.21 7.94 2.94
CA THR A 5 6.82 6.60 2.91
C THR A 5 7.85 6.46 4.02
N LYS A 6 8.25 5.23 4.32
CA LYS A 6 9.32 4.96 5.30
C LYS A 6 10.65 5.60 4.85
N ARG A 7 10.90 5.70 3.54
CA ARG A 7 12.01 6.44 2.96
C ARG A 7 11.94 7.93 3.29
N ASP A 8 10.78 8.55 3.15
CA ASP A 8 10.61 9.98 3.45
C ASP A 8 10.91 10.28 4.92
N VAL A 9 10.45 9.42 5.83
CA VAL A 9 10.77 9.54 7.26
C VAL A 9 12.27 9.35 7.50
N PHE A 10 12.88 8.37 6.85
CA PHE A 10 14.32 8.13 6.93
C PHE A 10 15.13 9.34 6.43
N GLU A 11 14.79 9.90 5.26
CA GLU A 11 15.44 11.08 4.70
C GLU A 11 15.26 12.31 5.59
N ALA A 12 14.09 12.47 6.21
CA ALA A 12 13.85 13.55 7.17
C ALA A 12 14.75 13.43 8.42
N VAL A 13 14.99 12.21 8.89
CA VAL A 13 15.94 11.94 9.98
C VAL A 13 17.37 12.20 9.50
N TRP A 14 17.74 11.66 8.34
CA TRP A 14 19.08 11.79 7.76
C TRP A 14 19.48 13.24 7.52
N ASN A 15 18.62 14.03 6.87
CA ASN A 15 18.87 15.46 6.62
C ASN A 15 19.02 16.26 7.92
N ARG A 16 18.24 15.91 8.95
CA ARG A 16 18.38 16.53 10.26
C ARG A 16 19.70 16.15 10.93
N LEU A 17 20.16 14.90 10.80
CA LEU A 17 21.47 14.46 11.29
C LEU A 17 22.60 15.20 10.56
N ALA A 18 22.52 15.32 9.23
CA ALA A 18 23.51 16.00 8.41
C ALA A 18 23.62 17.51 8.71
N GLY A 19 22.53 18.14 9.15
CA GLY A 19 22.51 19.56 9.55
C GLY A 19 23.20 19.87 10.89
N TYR A 20 23.45 18.88 11.75
CA TYR A 20 24.17 19.07 13.01
C TYR A 20 25.66 18.80 12.81
N GLN A 21 26.46 19.86 12.69
CA GLN A 21 27.93 19.74 12.64
C GLN A 21 28.56 19.29 13.97
N VAL A 22 27.87 19.43 15.11
CA VAL A 22 28.43 19.05 16.42
C VAL A 22 27.29 18.56 17.34
N PHE A 23 27.31 17.28 17.69
CA PHE A 23 26.45 16.72 18.74
C PHE A 23 26.95 17.16 20.12
N PHE A 24 26.58 18.36 20.57
CA PHE A 24 26.98 18.75 21.92
C PHE A 24 26.15 18.05 23.01
N ASN A 25 24.96 17.49 22.75
CA ASN A 25 24.11 16.83 23.77
C ASN A 25 23.16 15.72 23.25
N GLY A 26 23.38 15.13 22.07
CA GLY A 26 22.46 14.11 21.51
C GLY A 26 21.16 14.69 20.95
N TRP A 27 20.24 13.84 20.51
CA TRP A 27 18.91 14.24 20.03
C TRP A 27 17.90 14.31 21.20
N PRO A 28 17.02 15.33 21.26
CA PRO A 28 15.92 15.35 22.21
C PRO A 28 15.05 14.09 22.05
N ARG A 29 14.72 13.43 23.16
CA ARG A 29 13.91 12.19 23.16
C ARG A 29 12.57 12.39 22.45
N GLU A 30 11.95 13.55 22.64
CA GLU A 30 10.69 13.96 22.01
C GLU A 30 10.78 13.93 20.48
N ALA A 31 11.91 14.37 19.90
CA ALA A 31 12.11 14.33 18.45
C ALA A 31 12.23 12.89 17.94
N ILE A 32 12.94 12.02 18.66
CA ILE A 32 13.06 10.60 18.30
C ILE A 32 11.69 9.92 18.34
N ASP A 33 10.90 10.17 19.38
CA ASP A 33 9.57 9.59 19.54
C ASP A 33 8.59 10.09 18.47
N GLU A 34 8.74 11.34 18.00
CA GLU A 34 7.98 11.86 16.86
C GLU A 34 8.32 11.13 15.55
N TYR A 35 9.61 10.93 15.24
CA TYR A 35 10.01 10.19 14.03
C TYR A 35 9.57 8.73 14.07
N LYS A 36 9.59 8.07 15.24
CA LYS A 36 9.04 6.72 15.40
C LYS A 36 7.56 6.67 15.06
N LYS A 37 6.76 7.58 15.62
CA LYS A 37 5.33 7.68 15.30
C LYS A 37 5.08 7.90 13.82
N ARG A 38 5.87 8.76 13.17
CA ARG A 38 5.80 8.98 11.71
C ARG A 38 6.16 7.73 10.94
N TYR A 39 7.25 7.05 11.31
CA TYR A 39 7.70 5.82 10.66
C TYR A 39 6.67 4.69 10.76
N ASP A 40 6.04 4.53 11.92
CA ASP A 40 5.00 3.52 12.16
C ASP A 40 3.75 3.79 11.31
N ALA A 41 3.38 5.07 11.12
CA ALA A 41 2.25 5.48 10.29
C ALA A 41 2.56 5.55 8.78
N ALA A 42 3.85 5.59 8.41
CA ALA A 42 4.28 5.75 7.03
C ALA A 42 4.10 4.48 6.20
N LEU A 43 3.81 4.68 4.91
CA LEU A 43 3.60 3.62 3.93
C LEU A 43 4.92 2.90 3.60
N PRO A 44 4.85 1.62 3.20
CA PRO A 44 5.99 0.95 2.57
C PRO A 44 6.49 1.72 1.34
N ASP A 45 7.80 1.66 1.09
CA ASP A 45 8.41 2.35 -0.05
C ASP A 45 8.00 1.72 -1.40
N ASP A 46 7.78 0.41 -1.40
CA ASP A 46 7.56 -0.44 -2.57
C ASP A 46 6.10 -0.88 -2.68
N LEU A 47 5.19 0.10 -2.64
CA LEU A 47 3.76 -0.14 -2.81
C LEU A 47 3.48 -0.94 -4.09
N PRO A 48 2.62 -1.96 -4.03
CA PRO A 48 2.21 -2.68 -5.22
C PRO A 48 1.49 -1.73 -6.18
N VAL A 49 1.83 -1.80 -7.46
CA VAL A 49 1.17 -1.03 -8.50
C VAL A 49 0.21 -1.96 -9.23
N ILE A 50 -1.08 -1.66 -9.17
CA ILE A 50 -2.13 -2.53 -9.72
C ILE A 50 -3.11 -1.71 -10.57
N PRO A 51 -3.74 -2.33 -11.60
CA PRO A 51 -4.81 -1.70 -12.35
C PRO A 51 -5.98 -1.30 -11.45
N GLN A 52 -6.65 -0.20 -11.78
CA GLN A 52 -7.81 0.28 -11.02
C GLN A 52 -8.87 -0.81 -10.81
N ALA A 53 -9.21 -1.57 -11.86
CA ALA A 53 -10.22 -2.62 -11.78
C ALA A 53 -9.83 -3.75 -10.81
N VAL A 54 -8.54 -4.06 -10.68
CA VAL A 54 -8.03 -5.03 -9.70
C VAL A 54 -8.18 -4.46 -8.28
N GLY A 55 -7.90 -3.16 -8.10
CA GLY A 55 -8.15 -2.47 -6.83
C GLY A 55 -9.61 -2.50 -6.42
N GLU A 56 -10.54 -2.24 -7.35
CA GLU A 56 -11.99 -2.34 -7.11
C GLU A 56 -12.40 -3.76 -6.68
N TYR A 57 -11.79 -4.81 -7.25
CA TYR A 57 -12.03 -6.19 -6.83
C TYR A 57 -11.54 -6.46 -5.40
N ILE A 58 -10.37 -5.93 -5.02
CA ILE A 58 -9.86 -6.02 -3.64
C ILE A 58 -10.83 -5.34 -2.67
N GLN A 59 -11.28 -4.13 -2.97
CA GLN A 59 -12.23 -3.37 -2.15
C GLN A 59 -13.53 -4.13 -1.95
N TRP A 60 -14.07 -4.71 -3.03
CA TRP A 60 -15.24 -5.58 -2.97
C TRP A 60 -14.99 -6.80 -2.10
N GLY A 61 -13.89 -7.53 -2.28
CA GLY A 61 -13.59 -8.71 -1.46
C GLY A 61 -13.50 -8.38 0.03
N LYS A 62 -12.88 -7.25 0.37
CA LYS A 62 -12.74 -6.78 1.76
C LYS A 62 -14.07 -6.38 2.39
N SER A 63 -14.99 -5.77 1.64
CA SER A 63 -16.30 -5.37 2.17
C SER A 63 -17.19 -6.56 2.56
N TYR A 64 -16.93 -7.74 1.99
CA TYR A 64 -17.62 -9.00 2.30
C TYR A 64 -16.78 -9.97 3.15
N ASP A 65 -15.64 -9.54 3.70
CA ASP A 65 -14.71 -10.38 4.49
C ASP A 65 -14.28 -11.67 3.76
N ILE A 66 -14.12 -11.58 2.43
CA ILE A 66 -13.69 -12.71 1.60
C ILE A 66 -12.22 -12.99 1.87
N GLN A 67 -11.86 -14.27 2.04
CA GLN A 67 -10.48 -14.66 2.29
C GLN A 67 -9.64 -14.58 1.01
N LEU A 68 -8.34 -14.24 1.13
CA LEU A 68 -7.45 -14.06 -0.03
C LEU A 68 -7.46 -15.25 -1.00
N TYR A 69 -7.42 -16.50 -0.50
CA TYR A 69 -7.43 -17.65 -1.40
C TYR A 69 -8.72 -17.76 -2.22
N MET A 70 -9.85 -17.30 -1.67
CA MET A 70 -11.13 -17.25 -2.38
C MET A 70 -11.12 -16.15 -3.46
N MET A 71 -10.34 -15.09 -3.29
CA MET A 71 -10.20 -14.04 -4.32
C MET A 71 -9.55 -14.55 -5.60
N TYR A 72 -8.74 -15.62 -5.53
CA TYR A 72 -8.24 -16.35 -6.70
C TYR A 72 -9.26 -17.31 -7.30
N SER A 73 -10.41 -17.52 -6.66
CA SER A 73 -11.51 -18.26 -7.23
C SER A 73 -12.32 -17.34 -8.15
N PHE A 74 -12.05 -17.38 -9.45
CA PHE A 74 -12.69 -16.52 -10.45
C PHE A 74 -14.20 -16.75 -10.63
N LYS A 75 -14.79 -17.69 -9.89
CA LYS A 75 -16.25 -17.83 -9.75
C LYS A 75 -16.94 -16.55 -9.26
N PHE A 76 -16.21 -15.70 -8.52
CA PHE A 76 -16.74 -14.42 -8.04
C PHE A 76 -16.66 -13.29 -9.07
N ILE A 77 -15.69 -13.35 -10.00
CA ILE A 77 -15.53 -12.37 -11.09
C ILE A 77 -16.77 -12.31 -11.98
N HIS A 78 -17.40 -13.47 -12.23
CA HIS A 78 -18.61 -13.56 -13.04
C HIS A 78 -19.93 -13.56 -12.24
N SER A 79 -19.88 -13.27 -10.93
CA SER A 79 -21.09 -13.24 -10.10
C SER A 79 -21.93 -11.97 -10.38
N GLN A 80 -23.27 -12.09 -10.27
CA GLN A 80 -24.26 -11.08 -10.72
C GLN A 80 -24.11 -9.66 -10.12
N GLY A 81 -23.26 -9.45 -9.10
CA GLY A 81 -22.96 -8.15 -8.50
C GLY A 81 -21.73 -7.43 -9.09
N LEU A 82 -21.03 -8.06 -10.02
CA LEU A 82 -19.64 -7.71 -10.34
C LEU A 82 -19.39 -7.64 -11.86
N LYS A 83 -20.41 -7.18 -12.61
CA LYS A 83 -20.38 -6.99 -14.09
C LYS A 83 -19.22 -6.10 -14.60
N LYS A 84 -18.48 -5.44 -13.71
CA LYS A 84 -17.31 -4.61 -14.04
C LYS A 84 -15.99 -5.37 -14.07
N LEU A 85 -15.92 -6.60 -13.56
CA LEU A 85 -14.69 -7.39 -13.67
C LEU A 85 -14.69 -8.15 -14.98
N THR A 86 -13.68 -7.86 -15.78
CA THR A 86 -13.47 -8.42 -17.11
C THR A 86 -12.49 -9.59 -17.05
N ASP A 87 -12.42 -10.36 -18.13
CA ASP A 87 -11.40 -11.41 -18.32
C ASP A 87 -9.97 -10.85 -18.22
N ASP A 88 -9.79 -9.53 -18.42
CA ASP A 88 -8.51 -8.84 -18.25
C ASP A 88 -8.08 -8.78 -16.78
N VAL A 89 -9.03 -8.61 -15.85
CA VAL A 89 -8.73 -8.61 -14.40
C VAL A 89 -8.27 -9.99 -13.97
N GLU A 90 -8.95 -11.05 -14.41
CA GLU A 90 -8.53 -12.43 -14.16
C GLU A 90 -7.13 -12.69 -14.71
N SER A 91 -6.92 -12.39 -16.00
CA SER A 91 -5.64 -12.58 -16.68
C SER A 91 -4.49 -11.83 -15.99
N TRP A 92 -4.78 -10.61 -15.51
CA TRP A 92 -3.81 -9.82 -14.73
C TRP A 92 -3.52 -10.47 -13.37
N ILE A 93 -4.53 -10.89 -12.61
CA ILE A 93 -4.34 -11.54 -11.31
C ILE A 93 -3.54 -12.84 -11.43
N ILE A 94 -3.77 -13.62 -12.50
CA ILE A 94 -3.01 -14.86 -12.76
C ILE A 94 -1.54 -14.53 -13.03
N SER A 95 -1.27 -13.56 -13.90
CA SER A 95 0.11 -13.18 -14.27
C SER A 95 0.85 -12.39 -13.19
N SER A 96 0.13 -11.72 -12.30
CA SER A 96 0.65 -10.81 -11.27
C SER A 96 0.23 -11.20 -9.84
N SER A 97 0.06 -12.50 -9.59
CA SER A 97 -0.49 -13.04 -8.35
C SER A 97 0.22 -12.56 -7.08
N ASN A 98 1.55 -12.49 -7.10
CA ASN A 98 2.33 -11.97 -5.96
C ASN A 98 2.03 -10.48 -5.69
N THR A 99 1.92 -9.66 -6.74
CA THR A 99 1.57 -8.23 -6.62
C THR A 99 0.15 -8.06 -6.09
N PHE A 100 -0.79 -8.87 -6.57
CA PHE A 100 -2.16 -8.92 -6.06
C PHE A 100 -2.21 -9.28 -4.58
N ALA A 101 -1.53 -10.36 -4.17
CA ALA A 101 -1.46 -10.78 -2.76
C ALA A 101 -0.87 -9.68 -1.87
N ARG A 102 0.19 -9.02 -2.32
CA ARG A 102 0.79 -7.89 -1.59
C ARG A 102 -0.20 -6.76 -1.41
N ALA A 103 -0.91 -6.34 -2.47
CA ALA A 103 -1.92 -5.29 -2.38
C ALA A 103 -3.05 -5.67 -1.41
N TRP A 104 -3.50 -6.93 -1.46
CA TRP A 104 -4.53 -7.44 -0.56
C TRP A 104 -4.11 -7.44 0.92
N VAL A 105 -2.90 -7.92 1.21
CA VAL A 105 -2.39 -8.03 2.58
C VAL A 105 -2.06 -6.67 3.16
N LEU A 106 -1.43 -5.80 2.37
CA LEU A 106 -1.08 -4.45 2.80
C LEU A 106 -2.31 -3.55 2.95
N GLY A 107 -3.38 -3.79 2.17
CA GLY A 107 -4.54 -2.90 2.12
C GLY A 107 -4.22 -1.52 1.53
N VAL A 108 -3.05 -1.38 0.90
CA VAL A 108 -2.59 -0.14 0.26
C VAL A 108 -1.86 -0.48 -1.03
N TRP A 109 -2.12 0.31 -2.07
CA TRP A 109 -1.51 0.16 -3.39
C TRP A 109 -1.51 1.48 -4.15
N LYS A 110 -0.76 1.49 -5.26
CA LYS A 110 -0.77 2.58 -6.24
C LYS A 110 -1.56 2.14 -7.47
N VAL A 111 -2.47 2.99 -7.95
CA VAL A 111 -3.23 2.76 -9.18
C VAL A 111 -2.29 2.95 -10.38
N ALA A 112 -2.20 1.96 -11.26
CA ALA A 112 -1.29 1.96 -12.40
C ALA A 112 -1.58 3.12 -13.37
N GLU A 113 -2.85 3.44 -13.56
CA GLU A 113 -3.33 4.39 -14.56
C GLU A 113 -3.14 5.85 -14.11
N THR A 114 -3.37 6.16 -12.83
CA THR A 114 -3.37 7.53 -12.31
C THR A 114 -2.19 7.82 -11.39
N GLY A 115 -1.55 6.77 -10.86
CA GLY A 115 -0.55 6.89 -9.81
C GLY A 115 -1.12 7.24 -8.43
N GLU A 116 -2.44 7.27 -8.27
CA GLU A 116 -3.11 7.53 -6.99
C GLU A 116 -2.82 6.42 -5.98
N VAL A 117 -2.65 6.78 -4.71
CA VAL A 117 -2.46 5.82 -3.60
C VAL A 117 -3.80 5.57 -2.92
N VAL A 118 -4.27 4.31 -2.99
CA VAL A 118 -5.50 3.86 -2.34
C VAL A 118 -5.16 3.15 -1.04
N LYS A 119 -5.92 3.43 0.02
CA LYS A 119 -5.77 2.85 1.37
C LYS A 119 -7.13 2.35 1.85
N LEU A 120 -7.18 1.12 2.37
CA LEU A 120 -8.35 0.50 2.96
C LEU A 120 -8.30 0.44 4.49
#